data_AF-A0A7S0BPE8-F1
#
_entry.id   AF-A0A7S0BPE8-F1
#
_cell.length_a   1.000
_cell.length_b   1.000
_cell.length_c   1.000
_cell.angle_alpha   90.00
_cell.angle_beta   90.00
_cell.angle_gamma   90.00
#
_symmetry.space_group_name_H-M   'P 1'
#
loop_
_entity.id
_entity.type
_entity.pdbx_description
1 polymer ?
#
loop_
_entity_poly.entity_id
_entity_poly.type
_entity_poly.pdbx_seq_one_letter_code
_entity_poly.pdbx_strand_id
1 'polypeptide(L)'
;ESLTELKKQVSSTEIDEEEFLALSSLAPEEIRRISEEVGKKCDGLRQALEACEGEECEQVSVAANYCAASTICSTQAESFMKAMTDDDNAGAAYEKMTGCLERFHVMAQR
;
A
#
# COMPACT_ATOMS: atom_id res chain seq x y z
N GLU A 1 12.85 -16.03 9.27
CA GLU A 1 12.25 -16.61 8.05
C GLU A 1 13.14 -16.26 6.85
N SER A 2 13.25 -17.13 5.85
CA SER A 2 14.07 -16.85 4.65
C SER A 2 13.32 -15.91 3.69
N LEU A 3 14.04 -15.02 2.98
CA LEU A 3 13.48 -14.10 1.97
C LEU A 3 12.62 -14.83 0.92
N THR A 4 12.93 -16.11 0.65
CA THR A 4 12.23 -16.96 -0.30
C THR A 4 10.82 -17.35 0.15
N GLU A 5 10.58 -17.51 1.46
CA GLU A 5 9.25 -17.86 1.97
C GLU A 5 8.30 -16.66 1.97
N LEU A 6 8.83 -15.46 2.19
CA LEU A 6 8.07 -14.22 2.13
C LEU A 6 7.61 -13.87 0.72
N LYS A 7 8.50 -14.04 -0.27
CA LYS A 7 8.12 -13.87 -1.68
C LYS A 7 7.00 -14.81 -2.10
N LYS A 8 6.82 -15.95 -1.42
CA LYS A 8 5.75 -16.93 -1.72
C LYS A 8 4.40 -16.58 -1.07
N GLN A 9 4.39 -15.77 -0.01
CA GLN A 9 3.16 -15.32 0.66
C GLN A 9 2.54 -14.08 0.01
N VAL A 10 3.31 -13.34 -0.79
CA VAL A 10 2.88 -12.12 -1.46
C VAL A 10 2.36 -12.46 -2.87
N SER A 11 1.19 -11.92 -3.24
CA SER A 11 0.46 -12.21 -4.49
C SER A 11 1.28 -12.01 -5.78
N SER A 12 0.82 -12.69 -6.86
CA SER A 12 1.43 -12.92 -8.19
C SER A 12 1.71 -11.70 -9.08
N THR A 13 1.98 -10.52 -8.51
CA THR A 13 2.41 -9.34 -9.24
C THR A 13 3.94 -9.32 -9.30
N GLU A 14 4.54 -8.84 -10.40
CA GLU A 14 5.99 -8.67 -10.52
C GLU A 14 6.53 -7.92 -9.28
N ILE A 15 7.25 -8.64 -8.42
CA ILE A 15 7.80 -8.10 -7.18
C ILE A 15 8.97 -7.21 -7.55
N ASP A 16 8.84 -5.92 -7.29
CA ASP A 16 9.98 -5.01 -7.31
C ASP A 16 10.95 -5.42 -6.19
N GLU A 17 12.12 -5.94 -6.58
CA GLU A 17 13.06 -6.53 -5.62
C GLU A 17 13.69 -5.47 -4.70
N GLU A 18 13.84 -4.24 -5.18
CA GLU A 18 14.38 -3.14 -4.40
C GLU A 18 13.36 -2.70 -3.33
N GLU A 19 12.10 -2.57 -3.71
CA GLU A 19 10.98 -2.31 -2.79
C GLU A 19 10.87 -3.42 -1.74
N PHE A 20 10.89 -4.69 -2.17
CA PHE A 20 10.80 -5.83 -1.25
C PHE A 20 11.97 -5.86 -0.26
N LEU A 21 13.19 -5.57 -0.72
CA LEU A 21 14.37 -5.47 0.16
C LEU A 21 14.25 -4.29 1.13
N ALA A 22 13.80 -3.12 0.65
CA ALA A 22 13.59 -1.95 1.50
C ALA A 22 12.59 -2.26 2.62
N LEU A 23 11.41 -2.79 2.28
CA LEU A 23 10.35 -3.14 3.24
C LEU A 23 10.78 -4.25 4.20
N SER A 24 11.47 -5.29 3.69
CA SER A 24 11.92 -6.41 4.53
C SER A 24 13.10 -6.08 5.44
N SER A 25 13.80 -4.96 5.17
CA SER A 25 14.89 -4.46 6.01
C SER A 25 14.43 -3.55 7.15
N LEU A 26 13.16 -3.13 7.15
CA LEU A 26 12.61 -2.26 8.18
C LEU A 26 12.63 -2.96 9.54
N ALA A 27 13.12 -2.25 10.56
CA ALA A 27 13.06 -2.72 11.93
C ALA A 27 11.61 -2.60 12.47
N PRO A 28 11.21 -3.43 13.45
CA PRO A 28 9.86 -3.40 14.02
C PRO A 28 9.43 -2.02 14.54
N GLU A 29 10.36 -1.27 15.15
CA GLU A 29 10.12 0.09 15.61
C GLU A 29 9.83 1.08 14.48
N GLU A 30 10.48 0.91 13.32
CA GLU A 30 10.22 1.73 12.13
C GLU A 30 8.88 1.39 11.51
N ILE A 31 8.55 0.10 11.41
CA ILE A 31 7.23 -0.35 10.93
C ILE A 31 6.11 0.22 11.80
N ARG A 32 6.28 0.19 13.14
CA ARG A 32 5.32 0.79 14.06
C ARG A 32 5.19 2.29 13.87
N ARG A 33 6.31 3.00 13.73
CA ARG A 33 6.31 4.45 13.51
C ARG A 33 5.60 4.82 12.21
N ILE A 34 5.88 4.10 11.12
CA ILE A 34 5.23 4.30 9.82
C ILE A 34 3.72 4.03 9.95
N SER A 35 3.32 2.95 10.63
CA SER A 35 1.91 2.62 10.86
C SER A 35 1.17 3.70 11.65
N GLU A 36 1.80 4.24 12.70
CA GLU A 36 1.24 5.34 13.50
C GLU A 36 1.13 6.64 12.67
N GLU A 37 2.09 6.90 11.79
CA GLU A 37 2.07 8.06 10.89
C GLU A 37 0.95 7.94 9.85
N VAL A 38 0.82 6.78 9.20
CA VAL A 38 -0.27 6.48 8.26
C VAL A 38 -1.62 6.61 8.96
N GLY A 39 -1.77 6.02 10.15
CA GLY A 39 -3.00 6.11 10.94
C GLY A 39 -3.41 7.55 11.22
N LYS A 40 -2.45 8.44 11.55
CA LYS A 40 -2.74 9.86 11.78
C LYS A 40 -3.05 10.62 10.49
N LYS A 41 -2.29 10.40 9.42
CA LYS A 41 -2.48 11.12 8.13
C LYS A 41 -3.78 10.72 7.44
N CYS A 42 -4.16 9.45 7.53
CA CYS A 42 -5.27 8.87 6.80
C CYS A 42 -6.52 8.65 7.67
N ASP A 43 -6.57 9.17 8.91
CA ASP A 43 -7.68 8.91 9.84
C ASP A 43 -9.04 9.34 9.29
N GLY A 44 -9.10 10.47 8.57
CA GLY A 44 -10.34 10.93 7.94
C GLY A 44 -10.87 9.97 6.87
N LEU A 45 -9.97 9.36 6.09
CA LEU A 45 -10.32 8.34 5.09
C LEU A 45 -10.69 7.01 5.75
N ARG A 46 -10.05 6.67 6.87
CA ARG A 46 -10.42 5.51 7.69
C ARG A 46 -11.84 5.65 8.23
N GLN A 47 -12.18 6.80 8.83
CA GLN A 47 -13.53 7.07 9.31
C GLN A 47 -14.56 7.07 8.17
N ALA A 48 -14.20 7.64 7.02
CA ALA A 48 -15.06 7.62 5.83
C ALA A 48 -15.28 6.19 5.33
N LEU A 49 -14.24 5.33 5.32
CA LEU A 49 -14.37 3.90 4.99
C LEU A 49 -15.29 3.16 5.95
N GLU A 50 -15.19 3.43 7.26
CA GLU A 50 -16.04 2.81 8.27
C GLU A 50 -17.51 3.21 8.15
N ALA A 51 -17.77 4.41 7.61
CA ALA A 51 -19.10 4.98 7.47
C ALA A 51 -19.70 4.85 6.07
N CYS A 52 -18.94 4.38 5.08
CA CYS A 52 -19.41 4.34 3.70
C CYS A 52 -20.37 3.15 3.47
N GLU A 53 -21.36 3.35 2.60
CA GLU A 53 -22.23 2.30 2.07
C GLU A 53 -22.43 2.53 0.56
N GLY A 54 -22.39 1.47 -0.26
CA GLY A 54 -22.64 1.56 -1.71
C GLY A 54 -21.43 1.94 -2.57
N GLU A 55 -21.67 2.47 -3.78
CA GLU A 55 -20.61 2.78 -4.78
C GLU A 55 -19.60 3.84 -4.31
N GLU A 56 -19.98 4.74 -3.39
CA GLU A 56 -19.05 5.74 -2.84
C GLU A 56 -17.94 5.09 -1.99
N CYS A 57 -18.14 3.86 -1.50
CA CYS A 57 -17.08 3.11 -0.81
C CYS A 57 -15.88 2.81 -1.70
N GLU A 58 -16.08 2.60 -3.00
CA GLU A 58 -14.99 2.22 -3.89
C GLU A 58 -13.98 3.37 -4.01
N GLN A 59 -14.47 4.59 -4.20
CA GLN A 59 -13.63 5.79 -4.27
C GLN A 59 -12.92 6.07 -2.95
N VAL A 60 -13.63 5.90 -1.83
CA VAL A 60 -13.05 6.08 -0.49
C VAL A 60 -11.99 5.02 -0.21
N SER A 61 -12.18 3.78 -0.66
CA SER A 61 -11.19 2.69 -0.58
C SER A 61 -9.94 2.99 -1.40
N VAL A 62 -10.11 3.43 -2.65
CA VAL A 62 -9.00 3.86 -3.50
C VAL A 62 -8.22 5.00 -2.86
N ALA A 63 -8.92 6.01 -2.33
CA ALA A 63 -8.30 7.14 -1.65
C ALA A 63 -7.56 6.73 -0.37
N ALA A 64 -8.12 5.82 0.43
CA ALA A 64 -7.50 5.29 1.64
C ALA A 64 -6.22 4.50 1.31
N ASN A 65 -6.27 3.63 0.29
CA ASN A 65 -5.11 2.89 -0.18
C ASN A 65 -4.03 3.83 -0.72
N TYR A 66 -4.40 4.83 -1.52
CA TYR A 66 -3.46 5.86 -1.98
C TYR A 66 -2.82 6.62 -0.81
N CYS A 67 -3.61 7.02 0.20
CA CYS A 67 -3.10 7.74 1.35
C CYS A 67 -2.04 6.92 2.11
N ALA A 68 -2.31 5.63 2.37
CA ALA A 68 -1.33 4.75 2.99
C ALA A 68 -0.10 4.56 2.10
N ALA A 69 -0.31 4.31 0.80
CA ALA A 69 0.76 4.10 -0.16
C ALA A 69 1.65 5.33 -0.37
N SER A 70 1.11 6.54 -0.27
CA SER A 70 1.91 7.78 -0.37
C SER A 70 3.02 7.88 0.69
N THR A 71 2.85 7.18 1.82
CA THR A 71 3.82 7.14 2.90
C THR A 71 4.68 5.86 2.87
N ILE A 72 4.10 4.70 2.52
CA ILE A 72 4.79 3.40 2.56
C ILE A 72 5.45 3.05 1.21
N CYS A 73 4.76 3.33 0.11
CA CYS A 73 4.99 2.86 -1.25
C CYS A 73 4.98 4.05 -2.23
N SER A 74 5.75 5.10 -1.93
CA SER A 74 5.63 6.41 -2.58
C SER A 74 5.79 6.32 -4.11
N THR A 75 6.70 5.48 -4.60
CA THR A 75 6.92 5.25 -6.04
C THR A 75 5.68 4.69 -6.73
N GLN A 76 5.01 3.71 -6.12
CA GLN A 76 3.81 3.09 -6.65
C GLN A 76 2.62 4.05 -6.55
N ALA A 77 2.53 4.84 -5.47
CA ALA A 77 1.52 5.87 -5.31
C ALA A 77 1.65 6.98 -6.37
N GLU A 78 2.86 7.45 -6.66
CA GLU A 78 3.14 8.41 -7.73
C GLU A 78 2.78 7.84 -9.11
N SER A 79 3.13 6.57 -9.35
CA SER A 79 2.79 5.87 -10.59
C SER A 79 1.28 5.74 -10.78
N PHE A 80 0.55 5.42 -9.70
CA PHE A 80 -0.92 5.34 -9.72
C PHE A 80 -1.56 6.71 -9.99
N MET A 81 -1.11 7.78 -9.33
CA MET A 81 -1.64 9.11 -9.57
C MET A 81 -1.40 9.59 -11.00
N LYS A 82 -0.24 9.29 -11.57
CA LYS A 82 0.05 9.60 -12.96
C LYS A 82 -0.85 8.80 -13.92
N ALA A 83 -1.04 7.52 -13.65
CA ALA A 83 -1.93 6.66 -14.43
C ALA A 83 -3.38 7.15 -14.41
N MET A 84 -3.84 7.68 -13.26
CA MET A 84 -5.16 8.31 -13.12
C MET A 84 -5.31 9.62 -13.90
N THR A 85 -4.23 10.38 -14.12
CA THR A 85 -4.28 11.64 -14.89
C THR A 85 -4.15 11.44 -16.40
N ASP A 86 -3.41 10.41 -16.81
CA ASP A 86 -3.05 10.18 -18.21
C ASP A 86 -4.06 9.25 -18.93
N ASP A 87 -5.15 8.85 -18.27
CA ASP A 87 -6.13 7.83 -18.73
C ASP A 87 -5.46 6.49 -19.12
N ASP A 88 -4.30 6.22 -18.51
CA ASP A 88 -3.41 5.13 -18.89
C ASP A 88 -3.39 4.07 -17.78
N ASN A 89 -3.95 2.90 -18.06
CA ASN A 89 -3.88 1.67 -17.25
C ASN A 89 -3.87 1.83 -15.70
N ALA A 90 -4.73 2.69 -15.15
CA ALA A 90 -4.82 2.99 -13.72
C ALA A 90 -5.06 1.73 -12.85
N GLY A 91 -5.77 0.73 -13.38
CA GLY A 91 -5.97 -0.55 -12.70
C GLY A 91 -4.67 -1.29 -12.40
N ALA A 92 -3.76 -1.40 -13.39
CA ALA A 92 -2.48 -2.07 -13.18
C ALA A 92 -1.56 -1.30 -12.23
N ALA A 93 -1.59 0.03 -12.27
CA ALA A 93 -0.84 0.85 -11.33
C ALA A 93 -1.40 0.75 -9.90
N TYR A 94 -2.73 0.67 -9.77
CA TYR A 94 -3.41 0.43 -8.51
C TYR A 94 -3.05 -0.94 -7.92
N GLU A 95 -3.07 -2.01 -8.71
CA GLU A 95 -2.67 -3.35 -8.28
C GLU A 95 -1.23 -3.40 -7.75
N LYS A 96 -0.29 -2.70 -8.41
CA LYS A 96 1.10 -2.59 -7.93
C LYS A 96 1.18 -1.84 -6.60
N MET A 97 0.41 -0.76 -6.47
CA MET A 97 0.33 0.02 -5.24
C MET A 97 -0.24 -0.80 -4.07
N THR A 98 -1.36 -1.50 -4.27
CA THR A 98 -1.95 -2.35 -3.24
C THR A 98 -1.08 -3.55 -2.92
N GLY A 99 -0.39 -4.13 -3.91
CA GLY A 99 0.57 -5.21 -3.67
C GLY A 99 1.74 -4.79 -2.79
N CYS A 100 2.22 -3.55 -2.90
CA CYS A 100 3.24 -3.00 -2.00
C CYS A 100 2.71 -2.85 -0.56
N LEU A 101 1.46 -2.38 -0.40
CA LEU A 101 0.80 -2.28 0.90
C LEU A 101 0.62 -3.66 1.56
N GLU A 102 0.22 -4.67 0.79
CA GLU A 102 0.12 -6.06 1.27
C GLU A 102 1.47 -6.57 1.79
N ARG A 103 2.56 -6.29 1.07
CA ARG A 103 3.92 -6.64 1.53
C ARG A 103 4.26 -5.97 2.85
N PHE A 104 4.02 -4.67 2.97
CA PHE A 104 4.23 -3.97 4.24
C PHE A 104 3.39 -4.57 5.37
N HIS A 105 2.13 -4.95 5.10
CA HIS A 105 1.27 -5.58 6.09
C HIS A 105 1.83 -6.93 6.57
N VAL A 106 2.32 -7.78 5.67
CA VAL A 106 3.01 -9.03 6.03
C VAL A 106 4.24 -8.74 6.90
N MET A 107 5.01 -7.70 6.60
CA MET A 107 6.16 -7.33 7.43
C MET A 107 5.74 -6.84 8.82
N ALA A 108 4.62 -6.12 8.92
CA ALA A 108 4.09 -5.60 10.18
C ALA A 108 3.50 -6.66 11.11
N GLN A 109 3.23 -7.87 10.60
CA GLN A 109 2.74 -9.00 11.38
C GLN A 109 3.85 -9.89 11.96
N ARG A 110 5.12 -9.59 11.66
CA ARG A 110 6.31 -10.32 12.16
C ARG A 110 6.69 -9.93 13.57
#